data_AF-A0AAP0IMG1-F1
#
_entry.id   AF-A0AAP0IMG1-F1
#
_cell.length_a   1.000
_cell.length_b   1.000
_cell.length_c   1.000
_cell.angle_alpha   90.00
_cell.angle_beta   90.00
_cell.angle_gamma   90.00
#
_symmetry.space_group_name_H-M   'P 1'
#
loop_
_entity.id
_entity.type
_entity.pdbx_description
1 polymer ?
#
loop_
_entity_poly.entity_id
_entity_poly.type
_entity_poly.pdbx_seq_one_letter_code
_entity_poly.pdbx_strand_id
1 'polypeptide(L)'
;MSYAIYDAWCRKAAIPYTSNIYLIAKKRISPIYLTEEVFEHYKRMRATNEAFKKKSEQMSTNRKSKVGGSGTGISLHSAGSISARQHGDTLEKKLQRRPTRKEMFRHLHTHGHDGQTFVDQRSAKIDTELTRRLEEMSTQTPDTSIDEDAVYLEVVPEVKGRVYGLGSQGYHRNISLGEASSSRGPAYGPYELEELQRDHQRLQETLLKERMERQ
;
A
#
# COMPACT_ATOMS: atom_id res chain seq x y z
N MET A 1 -14.32 7.44 34.11
CA MET A 1 -13.19 6.80 33.41
C MET A 1 -12.60 7.83 32.46
N SER A 2 -11.30 8.15 32.53
CA SER A 2 -10.74 9.19 31.65
C SER A 2 -10.71 8.73 30.19
N TYR A 3 -10.92 9.67 29.25
CA TYR A 3 -10.93 9.37 27.82
C TYR A 3 -9.63 8.69 27.37
N ALA A 4 -8.50 9.09 27.96
CA ALA A 4 -7.19 8.49 27.69
C ALA A 4 -7.11 7.00 28.11
N ILE A 5 -7.74 6.63 29.24
CA ILE A 5 -7.79 5.23 29.70
C ILE A 5 -8.68 4.40 28.78
N TYR A 6 -9.84 4.93 28.37
CA TYR A 6 -10.73 4.27 27.43
C TYR A 6 -10.07 4.07 26.06
N ASP A 7 -9.39 5.09 25.54
CA ASP A 7 -8.71 5.02 24.25
C ASP A 7 -7.51 4.05 24.28
N ALA A 8 -6.72 4.06 25.36
CA ALA A 8 -5.63 3.09 25.55
C ALA A 8 -6.15 1.65 25.64
N TRP A 9 -7.27 1.43 26.32
CA TRP A 9 -7.94 0.13 26.37
C TRP A 9 -8.44 -0.29 24.98
N CYS A 10 -9.11 0.60 24.24
CA CYS A 10 -9.58 0.33 22.88
C CYS A 10 -8.43 -0.10 21.95
N ARG A 11 -7.28 0.58 22.00
CA ARG A 11 -6.10 0.21 21.20
C ARG A 11 -5.52 -1.15 21.59
N LYS A 12 -5.38 -1.43 22.90
CA LYS A 12 -4.87 -2.72 23.38
C LYS A 12 -5.83 -3.88 23.13
N ALA A 13 -7.13 -3.64 23.22
CA ALA A 13 -8.16 -4.64 22.98
C ALA A 13 -8.37 -4.92 21.48
N ALA A 14 -8.18 -3.94 20.60
CA ALA A 14 -8.38 -4.10 19.15
C ALA A 14 -7.50 -5.19 18.51
N ILE A 15 -6.28 -5.37 19.01
CA ILE A 15 -5.32 -6.36 18.49
C ILE A 15 -5.82 -7.80 18.71
N PRO A 16 -6.16 -8.23 19.94
CA PRO A 16 -6.78 -9.54 20.15
C PRO A 16 -8.14 -9.64 19.47
N TYR A 17 -8.97 -8.59 19.41
CA TYR A 17 -10.26 -8.67 18.70
C TYR A 17 -10.11 -9.01 17.21
N THR A 18 -9.14 -8.44 16.49
CA THR A 18 -8.98 -8.73 15.05
C THR A 18 -8.54 -10.17 14.78
N SER A 19 -7.57 -10.70 15.55
CA SER A 19 -7.14 -12.11 15.47
C SER A 19 -8.27 -13.07 15.84
N ASN A 20 -9.01 -12.76 16.90
CA ASN A 20 -10.07 -13.62 17.40
C ASN A 20 -11.34 -13.58 16.55
N ILE A 21 -11.65 -12.48 15.86
CA ILE A 21 -12.78 -12.45 14.90
C ILE A 21 -12.60 -13.49 13.79
N TYR A 22 -11.38 -13.72 13.32
CA TYR A 22 -11.11 -14.80 12.36
C TYR A 22 -11.39 -16.18 12.98
N LEU A 23 -10.87 -16.47 14.17
CA LEU A 23 -11.10 -17.74 14.86
C LEU A 23 -12.59 -17.99 15.12
N ILE A 24 -13.31 -16.95 15.54
CA ILE A 24 -14.75 -16.98 15.77
C ILE A 24 -15.53 -17.21 14.46
N ALA A 25 -15.22 -16.46 13.40
CA ALA A 25 -15.98 -16.51 12.16
C ALA A 25 -15.68 -17.76 11.31
N LYS A 26 -14.42 -18.20 11.27
CA LYS A 26 -13.94 -19.29 10.40
C LYS A 26 -13.84 -20.63 11.12
N LYS A 27 -13.38 -20.65 12.37
CA LYS A 27 -13.17 -21.88 13.15
C LYS A 27 -14.23 -22.10 14.23
N ARG A 28 -15.11 -21.12 14.48
CA ARG A 28 -16.14 -21.15 15.55
C ARG A 28 -15.55 -21.40 16.94
N ILE A 29 -14.30 -20.98 17.15
CA ILE A 29 -13.61 -21.14 18.44
C ILE A 29 -13.86 -19.89 19.27
N SER A 30 -14.36 -20.08 20.50
CA SER A 30 -14.46 -19.00 21.49
C SER A 30 -13.07 -18.71 22.08
N PRO A 31 -12.62 -17.44 22.12
CA PRO A 31 -11.38 -17.07 22.79
C PRO A 31 -11.43 -17.34 24.29
N ILE A 32 -10.32 -17.80 24.87
CA ILE A 32 -10.21 -18.20 26.29
C ILE A 32 -10.63 -17.09 27.27
N TYR A 33 -10.46 -15.83 26.87
CA TYR A 33 -10.77 -14.66 27.70
C TYR A 33 -12.21 -14.13 27.54
N LEU A 34 -13.01 -14.71 26.63
CA LEU A 34 -14.43 -14.37 26.48
C LEU A 34 -15.28 -15.38 27.23
N THR A 35 -16.17 -14.88 28.09
CA THR A 35 -17.18 -15.73 28.72
C THR A 35 -18.19 -16.21 27.68
N GLU A 36 -18.78 -17.40 27.91
CA GLU A 36 -19.78 -17.97 27.01
C GLU A 36 -20.96 -17.00 26.80
N GLU A 37 -21.39 -16.32 27.86
CA GLU A 37 -22.46 -15.33 27.80
C GLU A 37 -22.16 -14.18 26.82
N VAL A 38 -20.95 -13.61 26.91
CA VAL A 38 -20.52 -12.51 26.03
C VAL A 38 -20.38 -13.02 24.58
N PHE A 39 -19.91 -14.25 24.41
CA PHE A 39 -19.78 -14.88 23.09
C PHE A 39 -21.14 -15.13 22.43
N GLU A 40 -22.12 -15.65 23.17
CA GLU A 40 -23.50 -15.82 22.71
C GLU A 40 -24.19 -14.49 22.43
N HIS A 41 -23.96 -13.48 23.27
CA HIS A 41 -24.46 -12.13 23.02
C HIS A 41 -23.89 -11.57 21.70
N TYR A 42 -22.58 -11.72 21.46
CA TYR A 42 -21.93 -11.30 20.21
C TYR A 42 -22.51 -12.02 18.98
N LYS A 43 -22.71 -13.35 19.06
CA LYS A 43 -23.33 -14.13 17.98
C LYS A 43 -24.74 -13.63 17.66
N ARG A 44 -25.56 -13.40 18.69
CA ARG A 44 -26.91 -12.81 18.53
C ARG A 44 -26.85 -11.43 17.88
N MET A 45 -26.01 -10.53 18.40
CA MET A 45 -25.84 -9.18 17.85
C MET A 45 -25.46 -9.19 16.36
N ARG A 46 -24.55 -10.08 15.93
CA ARG A 46 -24.20 -10.21 14.50
C ARG A 46 -25.34 -10.75 13.64
N ALA A 47 -26.19 -11.62 14.18
CA ALA A 47 -27.30 -12.23 13.46
C ALA A 47 -28.51 -11.29 13.34
N THR A 48 -28.78 -10.47 14.36
CA THR A 48 -30.01 -9.69 14.47
C THR A 48 -29.84 -8.20 14.13
N ASN A 49 -28.63 -7.64 14.24
CA ASN A 49 -28.42 -6.21 14.01
C ASN A 49 -28.41 -5.88 12.50
N GLU A 50 -29.50 -5.30 12.02
CA GLU A 50 -29.67 -4.94 10.61
C GLU A 50 -28.68 -3.85 10.14
N ALA A 51 -28.34 -2.88 10.98
CA ALA A 51 -27.35 -1.86 10.63
C ALA A 51 -25.97 -2.48 10.39
N PHE A 52 -25.58 -3.46 11.21
CA PHE A 52 -24.36 -4.24 11.03
C PHE A 52 -24.40 -5.04 9.73
N LYS A 53 -25.49 -5.77 9.46
CA LYS A 53 -25.64 -6.58 8.24
C LYS A 53 -25.55 -5.73 6.98
N LYS A 54 -26.30 -4.62 6.92
CA LYS A 54 -26.28 -3.66 5.80
C LYS A 54 -24.88 -3.10 5.57
N LYS A 55 -24.18 -2.69 6.64
CA LYS A 55 -22.81 -2.18 6.53
C LYS A 55 -21.82 -3.26 6.09
N SER A 56 -21.95 -4.48 6.61
CA SER A 56 -21.13 -5.63 6.21
C SER A 56 -21.32 -5.98 4.72
N GLU A 57 -22.57 -6.00 4.25
CA GLU A 57 -22.91 -6.23 2.85
C GLU A 57 -22.36 -5.12 1.96
N GLN A 58 -22.58 -3.85 2.31
CA GLN A 58 -22.04 -2.71 1.58
C GLN A 58 -20.51 -2.79 1.47
N MET A 59 -19.79 -3.11 2.56
CA MET A 59 -18.33 -3.26 2.54
C MET A 59 -17.89 -4.47 1.70
N SER A 60 -18.65 -5.57 1.73
CA SER A 60 -18.40 -6.73 0.87
C SER A 60 -18.57 -6.37 -0.61
N THR A 61 -19.64 -5.65 -0.96
CA THR A 61 -19.90 -5.14 -2.30
C THR A 61 -18.84 -4.14 -2.74
N ASN A 62 -18.41 -3.21 -1.88
CA ASN A 62 -17.34 -2.27 -2.16
C ASN A 62 -15.99 -2.95 -2.39
N ARG A 63 -15.70 -4.04 -1.66
CA ARG A 63 -14.50 -4.86 -1.90
C ARG A 63 -14.60 -5.62 -3.22
N LYS A 64 -15.82 -6.01 -3.62
CA LYS A 64 -16.09 -6.70 -4.89
C LYS A 64 -16.32 -5.74 -6.07
N SER A 65 -16.41 -4.44 -5.82
CA SER A 65 -16.79 -3.49 -6.85
C SER A 65 -15.65 -3.30 -7.83
N LYS A 66 -16.00 -3.21 -9.12
CA LYS A 66 -15.05 -3.01 -10.21
C LYS A 66 -14.65 -1.54 -10.23
N VAL A 67 -13.73 -1.15 -9.35
CA VAL A 67 -13.27 0.24 -9.20
C VAL A 67 -12.63 0.79 -10.49
N GLY A 68 -12.33 -0.05 -11.49
CA GLY A 68 -11.79 0.37 -12.79
C GLY A 68 -12.77 0.33 -13.98
N GLY A 69 -14.08 0.13 -13.78
CA GLY A 69 -15.06 0.00 -14.87
C GLY A 69 -15.35 -1.45 -15.29
N SER A 70 -16.23 -1.65 -16.28
CA SER A 70 -16.66 -2.99 -16.70
C SER A 70 -15.46 -3.82 -17.20
N GLY A 71 -15.29 -5.03 -16.66
CA GLY A 71 -14.19 -5.94 -17.02
C GLY A 71 -12.85 -5.65 -16.36
N THR A 72 -12.82 -4.95 -15.21
CA THR A 72 -11.60 -4.74 -14.41
C THR A 72 -11.49 -5.62 -13.17
N GLY A 73 -12.50 -6.46 -12.90
CA GLY A 73 -12.49 -7.42 -11.79
C GLY A 73 -12.32 -6.78 -10.40
N ILE A 74 -12.17 -7.65 -9.40
CA ILE A 74 -11.63 -7.25 -8.09
C ILE A 74 -10.12 -7.17 -8.31
N SER A 75 -9.48 -6.06 -7.92
CA SER A 75 -8.02 -6.01 -7.93
C SER A 75 -7.50 -7.04 -6.93
N LEU A 76 -6.84 -8.07 -7.43
CA LEU A 76 -6.21 -9.11 -6.64
C LEU A 76 -4.71 -8.86 -6.67
N HIS A 77 -4.03 -9.13 -5.54
CA HIS A 77 -2.58 -9.04 -5.44
C HIS A 77 -2.06 -10.36 -4.89
N SER A 78 -0.99 -10.90 -5.52
CA SER A 78 -0.35 -12.14 -5.09
C SER A 78 0.60 -11.96 -3.91
N ALA A 79 0.95 -10.71 -3.58
CA ALA A 79 1.98 -10.38 -2.59
C ALA A 79 1.68 -10.85 -1.15
N GLY A 80 0.41 -11.14 -0.85
CA GLY A 80 0.00 -11.53 0.49
C GLY A 80 0.33 -10.48 1.54
N SER A 81 0.87 -10.91 2.69
CA SER A 81 1.28 -10.03 3.79
C SER A 81 2.67 -9.41 3.62
N ILE A 82 3.40 -9.77 2.57
CA ILE A 82 4.74 -9.25 2.30
C ILE A 82 4.60 -7.89 1.61
N SER A 83 5.39 -6.92 2.04
CA SER A 83 5.33 -5.58 1.45
C SER A 83 5.90 -5.56 0.03
N ALA A 84 5.40 -4.66 -0.81
CA ALA A 84 5.96 -4.43 -2.16
C ALA A 84 7.46 -4.12 -2.12
N ARG A 85 7.93 -3.41 -1.08
CA ARG A 85 9.36 -3.16 -0.84
C ARG A 85 10.14 -4.47 -0.65
N GLN A 86 9.68 -5.36 0.22
CA GLN A 86 10.36 -6.64 0.45
C GLN A 86 10.37 -7.53 -0.80
N HIS A 87 9.29 -7.53 -1.59
CA HIS A 87 9.29 -8.17 -2.90
C HIS A 87 10.33 -7.54 -3.83
N GLY A 88 10.47 -6.20 -3.81
CA GLY A 88 11.48 -5.47 -4.57
C GLY A 88 12.90 -5.85 -4.17
N ASP A 89 13.21 -5.82 -2.87
CA ASP A 89 14.52 -6.22 -2.33
C ASP A 89 14.85 -7.68 -2.69
N THR A 90 13.85 -8.57 -2.71
CA THR A 90 14.03 -9.98 -3.10
C THR A 90 14.29 -10.12 -4.59
N LEU A 91 13.55 -9.36 -5.41
CA LEU A 91 13.69 -9.38 -6.86
C LEU A 91 15.02 -8.76 -7.30
N GLU A 92 15.48 -7.71 -6.64
CA GLU A 92 16.80 -7.10 -6.86
C GLU A 92 17.93 -8.09 -6.60
N LYS A 93 17.86 -8.85 -5.49
CA LYS A 93 18.82 -9.94 -5.22
C LYS A 93 18.78 -11.03 -6.30
N LYS A 94 17.61 -11.33 -6.86
CA LYS A 94 17.48 -12.34 -7.93
C LYS A 94 18.06 -11.84 -9.25
N LEU A 95 17.83 -10.57 -9.59
CA LEU A 95 18.26 -9.96 -10.85
C LEU A 95 19.70 -9.41 -10.80
N GLN A 96 20.28 -9.26 -9.60
CA GLN A 96 21.56 -8.59 -9.36
C GLN A 96 21.59 -7.14 -9.90
N ARG A 97 20.42 -6.54 -10.02
CA ARG A 97 20.19 -5.14 -10.41
C ARG A 97 18.83 -4.68 -9.89
N ARG A 98 18.63 -3.37 -9.80
CA ARG A 98 17.33 -2.79 -9.46
C ARG A 98 16.26 -3.27 -10.46
N PRO A 99 15.13 -3.84 -10.00
CA PRO A 99 14.05 -4.22 -10.90
C PRO A 99 13.35 -2.99 -11.48
N THR A 100 12.89 -3.08 -12.73
CA THR A 100 12.07 -2.02 -13.34
C THR A 100 10.65 -2.06 -12.76
N ARG A 101 9.90 -0.95 -12.86
CA ARG A 101 8.49 -0.94 -12.40
C ARG A 101 7.64 -1.99 -13.10
N LYS A 102 7.93 -2.29 -14.37
CA LYS A 102 7.27 -3.37 -15.13
C LYS A 102 7.54 -4.74 -14.52
N GLU A 103 8.80 -5.05 -14.22
CA GLU A 103 9.19 -6.33 -13.61
C GLU A 103 8.56 -6.49 -12.23
N MET A 104 8.59 -5.42 -11.43
CA MET A 104 7.95 -5.39 -10.12
C MET A 104 6.45 -5.62 -10.23
N PHE A 105 5.79 -4.98 -11.20
CA PHE A 105 4.37 -5.14 -11.45
C PHE A 105 4.00 -6.57 -11.82
N ARG A 106 4.72 -7.19 -12.76
CA ARG A 106 4.55 -8.60 -13.13
C ARG A 106 4.75 -9.52 -11.93
N HIS A 107 5.78 -9.28 -11.14
CA HIS A 107 6.05 -10.06 -9.94
C HIS A 107 4.88 -10.00 -8.94
N LEU A 108 4.27 -8.84 -8.73
CA LEU A 108 3.19 -8.68 -7.74
C LEU A 108 1.80 -9.15 -8.22
N HIS A 109 1.56 -9.19 -9.54
CA HIS A 109 0.24 -9.44 -10.14
C HIS A 109 0.15 -10.74 -10.92
N THR A 110 1.12 -11.64 -10.76
CA THR A 110 1.09 -12.98 -11.36
C THR A 110 1.01 -14.07 -10.31
N HIS A 111 0.42 -15.20 -10.67
CA HIS A 111 0.30 -16.36 -9.80
C HIS A 111 1.68 -16.94 -9.48
N GLY A 112 1.98 -17.13 -8.19
CA GLY A 112 3.27 -17.69 -7.76
C GLY A 112 4.50 -16.89 -8.20
N HIS A 113 4.31 -15.63 -8.62
CA HIS A 113 5.36 -14.78 -9.17
C HIS A 113 6.01 -15.33 -10.46
N ASP A 114 5.24 -16.08 -11.27
CA ASP A 114 5.70 -16.70 -12.52
C ASP A 114 6.01 -15.68 -13.65
N GLY A 115 5.47 -14.46 -13.54
CA GLY A 115 5.63 -13.41 -14.55
C GLY A 115 4.78 -13.62 -15.81
N GLN A 116 3.87 -14.61 -15.83
CA GLN A 116 3.07 -15.01 -16.99
C GLN A 116 1.57 -14.98 -16.70
N THR A 117 1.13 -15.60 -15.60
CA THR A 117 -0.29 -15.84 -15.36
C THR A 117 -0.86 -14.78 -14.44
N PHE A 118 -1.52 -13.76 -15.00
CA PHE A 118 -2.08 -12.66 -14.21
C PHE A 118 -3.25 -13.07 -13.32
N VAL A 119 -3.29 -12.52 -12.11
CA VAL A 119 -4.34 -12.81 -11.11
C VAL A 119 -5.67 -12.13 -11.40
N ASP A 120 -5.66 -11.06 -12.20
CA ASP A 120 -6.86 -10.35 -12.61
C ASP A 120 -6.76 -9.79 -14.03
N GLN A 121 -7.92 -9.55 -14.65
CA GLN A 121 -7.99 -9.05 -16.03
C GLN A 121 -7.44 -7.62 -16.17
N ARG A 122 -7.48 -6.81 -15.09
CA ARG A 122 -7.00 -5.43 -15.12
C ARG A 122 -5.48 -5.40 -15.26
N SER A 123 -4.79 -6.22 -14.49
CA SER A 123 -3.34 -6.33 -14.52
C SER A 123 -2.84 -6.87 -15.85
N ALA A 124 -3.51 -7.87 -16.43
CA ALA A 124 -3.21 -8.35 -17.78
C ALA A 124 -3.33 -7.23 -18.84
N LYS A 125 -4.43 -6.46 -18.84
CA LYS A 125 -4.63 -5.33 -19.77
C LYS A 125 -3.54 -4.27 -19.63
N ILE A 126 -3.16 -3.94 -18.40
CA ILE A 126 -2.08 -2.98 -18.13
C ILE A 126 -0.75 -3.48 -18.67
N ASP A 127 -0.42 -4.77 -18.48
CA ASP A 127 0.84 -5.33 -18.99
C ASP A 127 0.90 -5.39 -20.52
N THR A 128 -0.22 -5.72 -21.17
CA THR A 128 -0.35 -5.68 -22.63
C THR A 128 -0.10 -4.27 -23.15
N GLU A 129 -0.76 -3.26 -22.56
CA GLU A 129 -0.61 -1.87 -22.97
C GLU A 129 0.81 -1.34 -22.72
N LEU A 130 1.41 -1.69 -21.58
CA LEU A 130 2.78 -1.31 -21.26
C LEU A 130 3.78 -1.93 -22.23
N THR A 131 3.57 -3.18 -22.63
CA THR A 131 4.41 -3.86 -23.63
C THR A 131 4.25 -3.19 -25.00
N ARG A 132 3.02 -2.91 -25.44
CA ARG A 132 2.75 -2.17 -26.67
C ARG A 132 3.47 -0.82 -26.71
N ARG A 133 3.37 -0.03 -25.63
CA ARG A 133 3.97 1.31 -25.56
C ARG A 133 5.50 1.27 -25.60
N LEU A 134 6.12 0.30 -24.93
CA LEU A 134 7.57 0.11 -24.97
C LEU A 134 8.07 -0.28 -26.36
N GLU A 135 7.35 -1.16 -27.07
CA GLU A 135 7.66 -1.54 -28.45
C GLU A 135 7.54 -0.34 -29.42
N GLU A 136 6.51 0.50 -29.25
CA GLU A 136 6.33 1.72 -30.04
C GLU A 136 7.46 2.72 -29.85
N MET A 137 7.93 2.93 -28.62
CA MET A 137 9.07 3.82 -28.41
C MET A 137 10.38 3.21 -28.93
N SER A 138 10.54 1.89 -28.84
CA SER A 138 11.72 1.21 -29.38
C SER A 138 11.80 1.29 -30.91
N THR A 139 10.65 1.33 -31.61
CA THR A 139 10.61 1.49 -33.07
C THR A 139 10.79 2.94 -33.51
N GLN A 140 10.31 3.92 -32.71
CA GLN A 140 10.45 5.35 -33.02
C GLN A 140 11.85 5.91 -32.71
N THR A 141 12.49 5.44 -31.64
CA THR A 141 13.81 5.93 -31.19
C THR A 141 14.74 4.77 -30.87
N PRO A 142 15.29 4.06 -31.88
CA PRO A 142 16.11 2.87 -31.65
C PRO A 142 17.46 3.14 -30.98
N ASP A 143 17.99 4.36 -31.07
CA ASP A 143 19.30 4.75 -30.50
C ASP A 143 19.20 5.43 -29.11
N THR A 144 18.00 5.64 -28.58
CA THR A 144 17.81 6.31 -27.28
C THR A 144 17.48 5.28 -26.21
N SER A 145 18.16 5.36 -25.06
CA SER A 145 17.78 4.57 -23.89
C SER A 145 16.38 4.94 -23.44
N ILE A 146 15.45 3.98 -23.51
CA ILE A 146 14.07 4.17 -23.07
C ILE A 146 14.00 4.16 -21.55
N ASP A 147 13.42 5.21 -20.97
CA ASP A 147 13.05 5.22 -19.56
C ASP A 147 11.76 4.39 -19.35
N GLU A 148 11.91 3.10 -19.09
CA GLU A 148 10.79 2.19 -18.83
C GLU A 148 9.91 2.64 -17.66
N ASP A 149 10.50 3.31 -16.68
CA ASP A 149 9.82 3.76 -15.48
C ASP A 149 8.91 4.96 -15.79
N ALA A 150 9.30 5.84 -16.71
CA ALA A 150 8.45 6.91 -17.22
C ALA A 150 7.25 6.35 -18.01
N VAL A 151 7.48 5.37 -18.88
CA VAL A 151 6.41 4.71 -19.65
C VAL A 151 5.40 4.03 -18.72
N TYR A 152 5.89 3.42 -17.64
CA TYR A 152 5.01 2.83 -16.64
C TYR A 152 4.08 3.87 -16.00
N LEU A 153 4.60 5.05 -15.65
CA LEU A 153 3.79 6.11 -15.05
C LEU A 153 2.78 6.72 -16.04
N GLU A 154 3.08 6.72 -17.34
CA GLU A 154 2.15 7.14 -18.40
C GLU A 154 1.00 6.15 -18.58
N VAL A 155 1.31 4.85 -18.63
CA VAL A 155 0.32 3.79 -18.94
C VAL A 155 -0.56 3.44 -17.75
N VAL A 156 0.00 3.45 -16.53
CA VAL A 156 -0.68 2.91 -15.36
C VAL A 156 -1.56 3.97 -14.71
N PRO A 157 -2.87 3.72 -14.55
CA PRO A 157 -3.78 4.72 -14.03
C PRO A 157 -3.46 5.09 -12.58
N GLU A 158 -3.48 6.39 -12.30
CA GLU A 158 -3.39 6.94 -10.97
C GLU A 158 -4.80 7.19 -10.39
N VAL A 159 -5.03 6.74 -9.15
CA VAL A 159 -6.28 6.99 -8.43
C VAL A 159 -5.95 7.54 -7.05
N LYS A 160 -6.37 8.78 -6.79
CA LYS A 160 -6.15 9.49 -5.50
C LYS A 160 -4.66 9.59 -5.11
N GLY A 161 -3.77 9.98 -6.03
CA GLY A 161 -2.35 10.13 -5.71
C GLY A 161 -1.55 8.83 -5.72
N ARG A 162 -2.16 7.72 -6.15
CA ARG A 162 -1.58 6.38 -6.07
C ARG A 162 -1.64 5.66 -7.41
N VAL A 163 -0.47 5.28 -7.91
CA VAL A 163 -0.30 4.45 -9.10
C VAL A 163 -0.70 3.02 -8.77
N TYR A 164 -1.53 2.43 -9.63
CA TYR A 164 -1.98 1.04 -9.46
C TYR A 164 -0.79 0.06 -9.42
N GLY A 165 -0.90 -0.97 -8.58
CA GLY A 165 0.06 -2.09 -8.56
C GLY A 165 1.41 -1.83 -7.88
N LEU A 166 1.70 -0.61 -7.42
CA LEU A 166 2.95 -0.29 -6.71
C LEU A 166 2.86 -0.38 -5.18
N GLY A 167 1.66 -0.63 -4.62
CA GLY A 167 1.46 -0.75 -3.18
C GLY A 167 1.89 0.52 -2.43
N SER A 168 2.72 0.37 -1.39
CA SER A 168 3.26 1.51 -0.62
C SER A 168 4.21 2.41 -1.42
N GLN A 169 4.71 1.92 -2.56
CA GLN A 169 5.58 2.68 -3.48
C GLN A 169 4.78 3.46 -4.53
N GLY A 170 3.44 3.35 -4.54
CA GLY A 170 2.58 3.96 -5.57
C GLY A 170 2.39 5.46 -5.44
N TYR A 171 2.94 6.10 -4.41
CA TYR A 171 2.85 7.54 -4.24
C TYR A 171 3.89 8.26 -5.09
N HIS A 172 3.46 9.23 -5.89
CA HIS A 172 4.34 10.07 -6.69
C HIS A 172 5.42 10.79 -5.86
N ARG A 173 5.16 10.99 -4.55
CA ARG A 173 6.06 11.64 -3.59
C ARG A 173 7.11 10.72 -2.94
N ASN A 174 6.94 9.40 -3.03
CA ASN A 174 7.86 8.42 -2.42
C ASN A 174 8.82 7.77 -3.44
N ILE A 175 8.82 8.25 -4.70
CA ILE A 175 9.61 7.65 -5.79
C ILE A 175 11.14 7.73 -5.52
N SER A 176 11.60 8.50 -4.53
CA SER A 176 13.03 8.63 -4.18
C SER A 176 13.42 8.27 -2.74
N LEU A 177 12.51 7.94 -1.83
CA LEU A 177 12.88 7.70 -0.42
C LEU A 177 12.15 6.48 0.13
N GLY A 178 12.95 5.45 0.42
CA GLY A 178 12.53 4.16 0.95
C GLY A 178 12.05 4.25 2.40
N GLU A 179 10.93 4.92 2.64
CA GLU A 179 10.28 4.93 3.94
C GLU A 179 8.95 4.20 3.88
N ALA A 180 8.91 3.06 4.56
CA ALA A 180 7.66 2.45 4.96
C ALA A 180 7.17 3.16 6.22
N SER A 181 5.94 3.67 6.22
CA SER A 181 5.07 3.53 7.39
C SER A 181 3.61 3.81 7.09
N SER A 182 2.77 3.07 7.81
CA SER A 182 1.34 3.31 7.99
C SER A 182 1.02 4.60 8.77
N SER A 183 1.96 5.53 8.88
CA SER A 183 1.74 6.83 9.52
C SER A 183 1.30 7.85 8.49
N ARG A 184 0.11 8.40 8.70
CA ARG A 184 -0.26 9.72 8.17
C ARG A 184 0.72 10.76 8.72
N GLY A 185 1.89 10.92 8.11
CA GLY A 185 2.72 12.10 8.24
C GLY A 185 2.39 13.09 7.12
N PRO A 186 2.44 14.42 7.34
CA PRO A 186 2.32 15.38 6.26
C PRO A 186 3.49 15.15 5.30
N ALA A 187 3.15 15.10 4.02
CA ALA A 187 4.05 14.73 2.95
C ALA A 187 4.87 15.96 2.57
N TYR A 188 6.08 16.10 3.12
CA TYR A 188 6.95 17.22 2.74
C TYR A 188 7.32 17.11 1.25
N GLY A 189 7.03 18.15 0.47
CA GLY A 189 7.35 18.20 -0.95
C GLY A 189 8.85 18.40 -1.19
N PRO A 190 9.37 18.10 -2.40
CA PRO A 190 10.76 18.40 -2.76
C PRO A 190 11.11 19.89 -2.61
N TYR A 191 10.13 20.78 -2.76
CA TYR A 191 10.28 22.22 -2.51
C TYR A 191 10.49 22.56 -1.03
N GLU A 192 9.85 21.82 -0.12
CA GLU A 192 9.97 22.02 1.33
C GLU A 192 11.25 21.39 1.88
N LEU A 193 11.80 20.35 1.22
CA LEU A 193 13.06 19.73 1.64
C LEU A 193 14.25 20.69 1.45
N GLU A 194 14.31 21.41 0.33
CA GLU A 194 15.33 22.44 0.11
C GLU A 194 15.18 23.59 1.11
N GLU A 195 13.94 23.95 1.46
CA GLU A 195 13.67 24.98 2.46
C GLU A 195 14.12 24.53 3.86
N LEU A 196 13.85 23.27 4.22
CA LEU A 196 14.33 22.66 5.46
C LEU A 196 15.86 22.63 5.53
N GLN A 197 16.53 22.34 4.40
CA GLN A 197 17.99 22.34 4.32
C GLN A 197 18.57 23.74 4.48
N ARG A 198 17.92 24.76 3.91
CA ARG A 198 18.29 26.17 4.10
C ARG A 198 18.09 26.61 5.55
N ASP A 199 16.98 26.22 6.18
CA ASP A 199 16.70 26.55 7.56
C ASP A 199 17.64 25.83 8.54
N HIS A 200 18.00 24.57 8.25
CA HIS A 200 19.02 23.84 9.00
C HIS A 200 20.38 24.54 8.94
N GLN A 201 20.79 24.99 7.75
CA GLN A 201 22.04 25.75 7.58
C GLN A 201 22.02 27.06 8.36
N ARG A 202 20.93 27.84 8.27
CA ARG A 202 20.78 29.09 9.03
C ARG A 202 20.88 28.85 10.53
N LEU A 203 20.21 27.83 11.06
CA LEU A 203 20.28 27.46 12.48
C LEU A 203 21.69 27.10 12.93
N GLN A 204 22.47 26.40 12.08
CA GLN A 204 23.86 26.09 12.38
C GLN A 204 24.71 27.36 12.45
N GLU A 205 24.50 28.31 11.55
CA GLU A 205 25.20 29.60 11.53
C GLU A 205 24.86 30.46 12.75
N THR A 206 23.58 30.55 13.15
CA THR A 206 23.20 31.29 14.36
C THR A 206 23.81 30.67 15.61
N LEU A 207 23.79 29.34 15.74
CA LEU A 207 24.38 28.66 16.89
C LEU A 207 25.90 28.84 16.96
N LEU A 208 26.59 28.88 15.81
CA LEU A 208 28.01 29.19 15.75
C LEU A 208 28.29 30.63 16.21
N LYS A 209 27.49 31.58 15.74
CA LYS A 209 27.61 32.99 16.11
C LYS A 209 27.36 33.22 17.61
N GLU A 210 26.32 32.62 18.16
CA GLU A 210 26.04 32.67 19.60
C GLU A 210 27.09 31.98 20.47
N ARG A 211 27.83 31.00 19.94
CA ARG A 211 28.96 30.38 20.66
C ARG A 211 30.19 31.27 20.66
N MET A 212 30.42 32.01 19.57
CA MET A 212 31.50 33.00 19.46
C MET A 212 31.23 34.24 20.32
N GLU A 213 29.98 34.69 20.43
CA GLU A 213 29.58 35.83 21.27
C GLU A 213 29.57 35.51 22.78
N ARG A 214 29.67 34.22 23.14
CA ARG A 214 29.75 33.75 24.53
C ARG A 214 31.17 33.45 25.01
N GLN A 215 32.20 33.71 24.18
CA GLN A 215 33.63 33.69 24.55
C GLN A 215 34.16 35.12 24.67
#